data_AF-A0AAP0CW86-F1
#
_entry.id   AF-A0AAP0CW86-F1
#
_cell.length_a   1.000
_cell.length_b   1.000
_cell.length_c   1.000
_cell.angle_alpha   90.00
_cell.angle_beta   90.00
_cell.angle_gamma   90.00
#
_symmetry.space_group_name_H-M   'P 1'
#
loop_
_entity.id
_entity.type
_entity.pdbx_description
1 polymer ?
#
loop_
_entity_poly.entity_id
_entity_poly.type
_entity_poly.pdbx_seq_one_letter_code
_entity_poly.pdbx_strand_id
1 'polypeptide(L)'
;MRSNYVGGVDRRVRVAELILRSLICGLGILAAILVATDTQVKQIFSIQKKAKFTDMKSLVILVVVNGIAAAYSLIQTFRCLVSMATGTVLFNKPLAWLIFSADQVMAYVLLAALGAAAQSAAFAKFGEPELEWMKVCDMYGKFCNQVGEGIASSVFVCASMITVSAMSAFSLFRLYGGGATYKAWQIVRAVVMAHTDQINPRDVCIVGVARTPIGDFLGSLSSLSATKLGSIAIECALQRANIDPQLVQEVFFGNVLSANLGQAPARQAALGAGIPDTVICTTINKVCSSGMKATMIAAQSIQVGANDIVVAGGMESMSNAPKYVAGSRKGSRLGHDAIIDGMIKDGLWDVYNDFGMGVCGELCAERYNITREDQDNYAVRSFNRGISAQKNGAFTWEIVPVKVSGVRGKVPTVVDKDEGLTKFDATKLRKLRPNFKVEGGSVTAGNASSISDGAAALVLVSGEKASKLGLKVIAKIRGFADAAQAPELFTTSPALAIPKAISNAGLKASQVEYYEINEAFSVVALANQKLLEIDDKQINAHGGAVSLGHPLGCSGARILVTLLGVLRQNNGRLGVAGICNGGGGASALANCTDPIQVVRTLCCISSLKLCFFENVVISHSLYISCCAS
;
A
#
# COMPACT_ATOMS: atom_id res chain seq x y z
N MET A 1 -37.82 -25.25 47.86
CA MET A 1 -38.02 -24.59 49.17
C MET A 1 -37.46 -23.17 49.09
N ARG A 2 -38.28 -22.22 49.52
CA ARG A 2 -38.10 -20.77 49.71
C ARG A 2 -36.70 -20.17 49.52
N SER A 3 -36.64 -19.13 48.68
CA SER A 3 -36.00 -17.86 49.07
C SER A 3 -36.83 -16.70 48.52
N ASN A 4 -38.00 -16.51 49.14
CA ASN A 4 -38.60 -15.19 49.30
C ASN A 4 -37.68 -14.37 50.22
N TYR A 5 -36.73 -13.64 49.68
CA TYR A 5 -35.97 -12.51 50.26
C TYR A 5 -35.06 -12.11 49.09
N VAL A 6 -35.34 -11.08 48.28
CA VAL A 6 -35.09 -9.65 48.57
C VAL A 6 -35.97 -8.83 47.59
N GLY A 7 -37.28 -8.75 47.86
CA GLY A 7 -38.22 -8.02 46.99
C GLY A 7 -38.59 -6.61 47.47
N GLY A 8 -38.16 -6.22 48.68
CA GLY A 8 -38.62 -4.97 49.33
C GLY A 8 -37.56 -3.88 49.50
N VAL A 9 -36.27 -4.24 49.48
CA VAL A 9 -35.15 -3.28 49.70
C VAL A 9 -34.78 -2.51 48.41
N ASP A 10 -35.32 -2.95 47.28
CA ASP A 10 -34.70 -2.76 45.98
C ASP A 10 -34.99 -1.38 45.36
N ARG A 11 -36.12 -0.72 45.65
CA ARG A 11 -36.42 0.59 45.02
C ARG A 11 -35.82 1.79 45.76
N ARG A 12 -35.85 1.78 47.11
CA ARG A 12 -35.32 2.89 47.93
C ARG A 12 -33.80 2.96 47.86
N VAL A 13 -33.12 1.82 47.86
CA VAL A 13 -31.66 1.74 47.70
C VAL A 13 -31.25 2.17 46.28
N ARG A 14 -31.98 1.76 45.24
CA ARG A 14 -31.72 2.20 43.85
C ARG A 14 -31.92 3.70 43.63
N VAL A 15 -32.95 4.29 44.25
CA VAL A 15 -33.21 5.73 44.18
C VAL A 15 -32.17 6.52 44.98
N ALA A 16 -31.82 6.07 46.20
CA ALA A 16 -30.76 6.67 46.99
C ALA A 16 -29.40 6.62 46.26
N GLU A 17 -29.13 5.53 45.54
CA GLU A 17 -27.93 5.37 44.73
C GLU A 17 -27.89 6.33 43.53
N LEU A 18 -29.02 6.47 42.82
CA LEU A 18 -29.12 7.42 41.72
C LEU A 18 -28.97 8.87 42.20
N ILE A 19 -29.56 9.21 43.35
CA ILE A 19 -29.40 10.51 44.00
C ILE A 19 -27.93 10.74 44.35
N LEU A 20 -27.27 9.78 45.00
CA LEU A 20 -25.86 9.92 45.39
C LEU A 20 -24.92 10.06 44.19
N ARG A 21 -25.15 9.29 43.11
CA ARG A 21 -24.39 9.40 41.84
C ARG A 21 -24.58 10.76 41.18
N SER A 22 -25.82 11.25 41.14
CA SER A 22 -26.13 12.56 40.56
C SER A 22 -25.51 13.70 41.37
N LEU A 23 -25.46 13.54 42.70
CA LEU A 23 -24.85 14.49 43.63
C LEU A 23 -23.32 14.52 43.46
N ILE A 24 -22.67 13.37 43.29
CA ILE A 24 -21.23 13.28 43.00
C ILE A 24 -20.90 13.87 41.62
N CYS A 25 -21.70 13.57 40.58
CA CYS A 25 -21.55 14.20 39.26
C CYS A 25 -21.69 15.72 39.35
N GLY A 26 -22.69 16.22 40.08
CA GLY A 26 -22.91 17.65 40.27
C GLY A 26 -21.75 18.33 41.00
N LEU A 27 -21.21 17.69 42.04
CA LEU A 27 -20.03 18.19 42.76
C LEU A 27 -18.76 18.17 41.89
N GLY A 28 -18.56 17.13 41.07
CA GLY A 28 -17.44 17.05 40.12
C GLY A 28 -17.51 18.13 39.03
N ILE A 29 -18.71 18.40 38.50
CA ILE A 29 -18.93 19.49 37.53
C ILE A 29 -18.70 20.85 38.19
N LEU A 30 -19.21 21.06 39.41
CA LEU A 30 -19.00 22.30 40.15
C LEU A 30 -17.50 22.52 40.41
N ALA A 31 -16.76 21.48 40.80
CA ALA A 31 -15.32 21.57 41.01
C ALA A 31 -14.57 21.86 39.70
N ALA A 32 -14.95 21.23 38.58
CA ALA A 32 -14.38 21.50 37.26
C ALA A 32 -14.66 22.94 36.80
N ILE A 33 -15.87 23.47 37.04
CA ILE A 33 -16.22 24.86 36.76
C ILE A 33 -15.40 25.79 37.64
N LEU A 34 -15.32 25.55 38.95
CA LEU A 34 -14.53 26.37 39.89
C LEU A 34 -13.06 26.45 39.47
N VAL A 35 -12.48 25.32 39.05
CA VAL A 35 -11.11 25.25 38.51
C VAL A 35 -10.99 25.96 37.16
N ALA A 36 -11.99 25.83 36.27
CA ALA A 36 -11.97 26.49 34.96
C ALA A 36 -12.18 28.02 35.05
N THR A 37 -12.88 28.49 36.08
CA THR A 37 -13.09 29.91 36.38
C THR A 37 -11.96 30.51 37.22
N ASP A 38 -11.04 29.70 37.72
CA ASP A 38 -9.86 30.16 38.43
C ASP A 38 -8.93 30.88 37.45
N THR A 39 -8.72 32.17 37.65
CA THR A 39 -7.99 33.02 36.70
C THR A 39 -6.51 32.69 36.73
N GLN A 40 -6.08 31.77 35.86
CA GLN A 40 -4.68 31.55 35.55
C GLN A 40 -4.16 32.61 34.58
N VAL A 41 -2.96 33.11 34.84
CA VAL A 41 -2.26 34.08 34.00
C VAL A 41 -2.21 33.55 32.56
N LYS A 42 -2.79 34.28 31.61
CA LYS A 42 -2.59 34.04 30.18
C LYS A 42 -1.98 35.29 29.56
N GLN A 43 -0.85 35.13 28.88
CA GLN A 43 -0.42 36.12 27.88
C GLN A 43 -1.37 36.02 26.70
N ILE A 44 -2.18 37.05 26.51
CA ILE A 44 -2.95 37.26 25.29
C ILE A 44 -2.70 38.73 24.89
N PHE A 45 -2.02 38.93 23.77
CA PHE A 45 -1.72 40.25 23.19
C PHE A 45 -1.01 41.24 24.15
N SER A 46 0.08 40.80 24.78
CA SER A 46 1.08 41.70 25.40
C SER A 46 0.63 42.60 26.57
N ILE A 47 -0.46 42.30 27.27
CA ILE A 47 -0.84 43.00 28.51
C ILE A 47 -0.79 42.04 29.71
N GLN A 48 0.06 42.32 30.70
CA GLN A 48 0.12 41.59 31.96
C GLN A 48 -0.98 42.08 32.93
N LYS A 49 -1.74 41.15 33.52
CA LYS A 49 -2.65 41.43 34.64
C LYS A 49 -2.26 40.54 35.84
N LYS A 50 -2.07 41.15 37.02
CA LYS A 50 -1.69 40.45 38.26
C LYS A 50 -2.79 39.52 38.74
N ALA A 51 -2.45 38.26 39.01
CA ALA A 51 -3.32 37.30 39.68
C ALA A 51 -3.25 37.49 41.21
N LYS A 52 -4.40 37.50 41.88
CA LYS A 52 -4.51 37.28 43.33
C LYS A 52 -4.93 35.82 43.53
N PHE A 53 -4.08 35.03 44.19
CA PHE A 53 -4.44 33.68 44.65
C PHE A 53 -5.37 33.79 45.85
N THR A 54 -6.67 33.89 45.59
CA THR A 54 -7.71 33.74 46.60
C THR A 54 -8.62 32.59 46.19
N ASP A 55 -8.15 31.35 46.39
CA ASP A 55 -8.88 30.36 47.21
C ASP A 55 -8.22 28.96 47.17
N MET A 56 -7.35 28.69 48.15
CA MET A 56 -6.99 27.31 48.55
C MET A 56 -8.22 26.43 48.84
N LYS A 57 -9.37 27.04 49.16
CA LYS A 57 -10.62 26.36 49.50
C LYS A 57 -11.18 25.53 48.34
N SER A 58 -11.05 25.99 47.10
CA SER A 58 -11.52 25.25 45.92
C SER A 58 -10.74 23.94 45.71
N LEU A 59 -9.42 23.98 45.97
CA LEU A 59 -8.57 22.79 45.87
C LEU A 59 -8.87 21.79 46.99
N VAL A 60 -9.11 22.27 48.22
CA VAL A 60 -9.53 21.44 49.35
C VAL A 60 -10.88 20.77 49.08
N ILE A 61 -11.84 21.53 48.52
CA ILE A 61 -13.14 20.99 48.12
C ILE A 61 -12.97 19.90 47.05
N LEU A 62 -12.09 20.10 46.06
CA LEU A 62 -11.80 19.10 45.04
C LEU A 62 -11.21 17.81 45.63
N VAL A 63 -10.27 17.93 46.58
CA VAL A 63 -9.68 16.75 47.27
C VAL A 63 -10.75 15.99 48.07
N VAL A 64 -11.63 16.69 48.78
CA VAL A 64 -12.73 16.06 49.54
C VAL A 64 -13.72 15.38 48.60
N VAL A 65 -14.09 16.02 47.49
CA VAL A 65 -14.97 15.44 46.47
C VAL A 65 -14.35 14.19 45.84
N ASN A 66 -13.05 14.23 45.53
CA ASN A 66 -12.32 13.07 45.01
C ASN A 66 -12.26 11.92 46.04
N GLY A 67 -12.05 12.23 47.32
CA GLY A 67 -12.08 11.23 48.40
C GLY A 67 -13.45 10.55 48.56
N ILE A 68 -14.54 11.32 48.47
CA ILE A 68 -15.91 10.78 48.52
C ILE A 68 -16.19 9.90 47.28
N ALA A 69 -15.77 10.35 46.10
CA ALA A 69 -15.91 9.56 44.86
C ALA A 69 -15.09 8.26 44.90
N ALA A 70 -13.89 8.29 45.49
CA ALA A 70 -13.04 7.11 45.71
C ALA A 70 -13.72 6.07 46.59
N ALA A 71 -14.20 6.50 47.76
CA ALA A 71 -14.85 5.62 48.72
C ALA A 71 -16.12 4.99 48.13
N TYR A 72 -16.91 5.79 47.41
CA TYR A 72 -18.09 5.30 46.70
C TYR A 72 -17.74 4.27 45.61
N SER A 73 -16.70 4.54 44.81
CA SER A 73 -16.24 3.62 43.76
C SER A 73 -15.73 2.30 44.34
N LEU A 74 -15.04 2.33 45.48
CA LEU A 74 -14.57 1.13 46.18
C LEU A 74 -15.73 0.25 46.67
N ILE A 75 -16.76 0.87 47.25
CA ILE A 75 -17.98 0.19 47.69
C ILE A 75 -18.69 -0.46 46.48
N GLN A 76 -18.71 0.21 45.32
CA GLN A 76 -19.31 -0.34 44.11
C GLN A 76 -18.51 -1.51 43.52
N THR A 77 -17.18 -1.40 43.47
CA THR A 77 -16.32 -2.52 43.07
C THR A 77 -16.58 -3.75 43.92
N PHE A 78 -16.65 -3.58 45.24
CA PHE A 78 -16.92 -4.68 46.17
C PHE A 78 -18.30 -5.31 45.92
N ARG A 79 -19.34 -4.49 45.69
CA ARG A 79 -20.69 -5.00 45.38
C ARG A 79 -20.77 -5.71 44.04
N CYS A 80 -20.08 -5.22 43.00
CA CYS A 80 -19.98 -5.91 41.72
C CYS A 80 -19.28 -7.26 41.85
N LEU A 81 -18.20 -7.34 42.64
CA LEU A 81 -17.52 -8.60 42.94
C LEU A 81 -18.44 -9.59 43.68
N VAL A 82 -19.18 -9.12 44.70
CA VAL A 82 -20.15 -9.95 45.44
C VAL A 82 -21.30 -10.42 44.54
N SER A 83 -21.80 -9.56 43.63
CA SER A 83 -22.84 -9.94 42.65
C SER A 83 -22.34 -10.95 41.63
N MET A 84 -21.09 -10.80 41.15
CA MET A 84 -20.45 -11.79 40.27
C MET A 84 -20.27 -13.14 40.97
N ALA A 85 -19.88 -13.13 42.25
CA ALA A 85 -19.71 -14.34 43.05
C ALA A 85 -21.05 -15.03 43.41
N THR A 86 -22.13 -14.26 43.61
CA THR A 86 -23.44 -14.78 44.01
C THR A 86 -24.40 -15.05 42.84
N GLY A 87 -24.01 -14.70 41.60
CA GLY A 87 -24.82 -14.91 40.39
C GLY A 87 -26.09 -14.06 40.31
N THR A 88 -26.22 -13.03 41.15
CA THR A 88 -27.40 -12.15 41.19
C THR A 88 -27.23 -10.96 40.26
N VAL A 89 -28.26 -10.59 39.50
CA VAL A 89 -28.23 -9.42 38.61
C VAL A 89 -28.58 -8.17 39.44
N LEU A 90 -27.62 -7.28 39.67
CA LEU A 90 -27.80 -6.08 40.50
C LEU A 90 -28.81 -5.05 39.94
N PHE A 91 -28.99 -4.97 38.61
CA PHE A 91 -29.76 -3.90 37.96
C PHE A 91 -30.65 -4.40 36.81
N ASN A 92 -31.79 -3.75 36.58
CA ASN A 92 -32.63 -4.06 35.42
C ASN A 92 -32.03 -3.46 34.12
N LYS A 93 -32.48 -3.96 32.96
CA LYS A 93 -31.91 -3.67 31.63
C LYS A 93 -31.70 -2.18 31.27
N PRO A 94 -32.68 -1.27 31.47
CA PRO A 94 -32.48 0.15 31.17
C PRO A 94 -31.62 0.86 32.23
N LEU A 95 -31.69 0.46 33.50
CA LEU A 95 -30.91 1.07 34.57
C LEU A 95 -29.41 0.72 34.44
N ALA A 96 -29.06 -0.45 33.89
CA ALA A 96 -27.67 -0.84 33.63
C ALA A 96 -26.96 0.09 32.61
N TRP A 97 -27.65 0.51 31.55
CA TRP A 97 -27.11 1.46 30.57
C TRP A 97 -26.95 2.86 31.14
N LEU A 98 -27.93 3.33 31.93
CA LEU A 98 -27.85 4.63 32.60
C LEU A 98 -26.67 4.69 33.57
N ILE A 99 -26.47 3.62 34.35
CA ILE A 99 -25.35 3.47 35.29
C ILE A 99 -24.01 3.47 34.54
N PHE A 100 -23.90 2.68 33.47
CA PHE A 100 -22.69 2.65 32.65
C PHE A 100 -22.34 4.03 32.07
N SER A 101 -23.33 4.75 31.52
CA SER A 101 -23.12 6.10 30.98
C SER A 101 -22.71 7.11 32.07
N ALA A 102 -23.31 7.02 33.26
CA ALA A 102 -22.92 7.87 34.40
C ALA A 102 -21.48 7.58 34.86
N ASP A 103 -21.06 6.31 34.88
CA ASP A 103 -19.69 5.90 35.21
C ASP A 103 -18.67 6.45 34.18
N GLN A 104 -19.02 6.44 32.89
CA GLN A 104 -18.16 7.02 31.85
C GLN A 104 -18.01 8.54 32.00
N VAL A 105 -19.11 9.26 32.21
CA VAL A 105 -19.08 10.73 32.42
C VAL A 105 -18.20 11.08 33.62
N MET A 106 -18.35 10.35 34.72
CA MET A 106 -17.58 10.61 35.94
C MET A 106 -16.08 10.28 35.77
N ALA A 107 -15.74 9.22 35.03
CA ALA A 107 -14.35 8.91 34.72
C ALA A 107 -13.69 10.02 33.89
N TYR A 108 -14.40 10.58 32.90
CA TYR A 108 -13.93 11.70 32.09
C TYR A 108 -13.76 12.99 32.90
N VAL A 109 -14.71 13.32 33.77
CA VAL A 109 -14.63 14.52 34.63
C VAL A 109 -13.44 14.45 35.58
N LEU A 110 -13.17 13.27 36.16
CA LEU A 110 -12.04 13.08 37.07
C LEU A 110 -10.69 13.11 36.35
N LEU A 111 -10.59 12.52 35.15
CA LEU A 111 -9.39 12.63 34.30
C LEU A 111 -9.08 14.09 33.93
N ALA A 112 -10.12 14.88 33.59
CA ALA A 112 -9.95 16.30 33.30
C ALA A 112 -9.49 17.10 34.54
N ALA A 113 -10.06 16.83 35.71
CA ALA A 113 -9.65 17.46 36.97
C ALA A 113 -8.21 17.11 37.36
N LEU A 114 -7.79 15.86 37.19
CA LEU A 114 -6.41 15.40 37.38
C LEU A 114 -5.43 16.13 36.46
N GLY A 115 -5.78 16.28 35.18
CA GLY A 115 -4.96 17.03 34.21
C GLY A 115 -4.77 18.48 34.65
N ALA A 116 -5.85 19.15 35.07
CA ALA A 116 -5.80 20.53 35.55
C ALA A 116 -4.98 20.68 36.84
N ALA A 117 -5.11 19.74 37.79
CA ALA A 117 -4.33 19.74 39.02
C ALA A 117 -2.84 19.49 38.78
N ALA A 118 -2.50 18.52 37.92
CA ALA A 118 -1.11 18.23 37.54
C ALA A 118 -0.46 19.41 36.81
N GLN A 119 -1.21 20.09 35.93
CA GLN A 119 -0.73 21.28 35.23
C GLN A 119 -0.50 22.45 36.20
N SER A 120 -1.40 22.64 37.17
CA SER A 120 -1.26 23.67 38.22
C SER A 120 -0.06 23.40 39.13
N ALA A 121 0.18 22.14 39.50
CA ALA A 121 1.36 21.72 40.26
C ALA A 121 2.67 21.90 39.46
N ALA A 122 2.65 21.63 38.16
CA ALA A 122 3.80 21.87 37.28
C ALA A 122 4.11 23.37 37.15
N PHE A 123 3.10 24.23 37.00
CA PHE A 123 3.28 25.69 36.99
C PHE A 123 3.82 26.21 38.33
N ALA A 124 3.37 25.68 39.46
CA ALA A 124 3.90 26.06 40.77
C ALA A 124 5.38 25.64 40.95
N LYS A 125 5.81 24.53 40.34
CA LYS A 125 7.18 24.00 40.44
C LYS A 125 8.15 24.61 39.42
N PHE A 126 7.68 24.96 38.23
CA PHE A 126 8.51 25.37 37.09
C PHE A 126 8.20 26.78 36.54
N GLY A 127 7.27 27.52 37.15
CA GLY A 127 6.90 28.88 36.75
C GLY A 127 8.01 29.92 36.99
N GLU A 128 7.97 31.02 36.23
CA GLU A 128 9.05 32.01 36.12
C GLU A 128 9.63 32.47 37.49
N PRO A 129 10.97 32.58 37.60
CA PRO A 129 11.67 32.95 38.84
C PRO A 129 11.43 34.40 39.29
N GLU A 130 10.78 35.25 38.50
CA GLU A 130 10.46 36.64 38.85
C GLU A 130 9.26 36.81 39.80
N LEU A 131 8.47 35.75 40.01
CA LEU A 131 7.51 35.70 41.11
C LEU A 131 8.27 35.19 42.34
N GLU A 132 8.35 36.00 43.42
CA GLU A 132 8.96 35.62 44.71
C GLU A 132 8.20 34.47 45.42
N TRP A 133 8.19 33.28 44.83
CA TRP A 133 7.56 32.08 45.39
C TRP A 133 8.28 31.60 46.66
N MET A 134 9.57 31.93 46.81
CA MET A 134 10.40 31.43 47.92
C MET A 134 10.12 32.06 49.29
N LYS A 135 9.35 33.15 49.41
CA LYS A 135 8.93 33.70 50.72
C LYS A 135 7.68 33.01 51.30
N VAL A 136 7.08 32.07 50.59
CA VAL A 136 5.88 31.32 50.99
C VAL A 136 6.20 29.84 51.31
N CYS A 137 7.48 29.45 51.33
CA CYS A 137 7.89 28.05 51.44
C CYS A 137 7.69 27.40 52.83
N ASP A 138 7.72 28.16 53.93
CA ASP A 138 7.64 27.54 55.27
C ASP A 138 6.19 27.15 55.67
N MET A 139 5.20 27.67 54.95
CA MET A 139 3.78 27.37 55.17
C MET A 139 3.26 26.22 54.27
N TYR A 140 4.05 25.75 53.30
CA TYR A 140 3.61 24.91 52.18
C TYR A 140 4.14 23.47 52.15
N GLY A 141 4.93 23.02 53.14
CA GLY A 141 5.30 21.60 53.26
C GLY A 141 4.08 20.68 53.40
N LYS A 142 3.01 21.16 54.05
CA LYS A 142 1.71 20.46 54.09
C LYS A 142 0.96 20.49 52.76
N PHE A 143 1.07 21.57 52.00
CA PHE A 143 0.36 21.72 50.73
C PHE A 143 0.95 20.81 49.64
N CYS A 144 2.27 20.76 49.47
CA CYS A 144 2.88 19.86 48.49
C CYS A 144 2.62 18.38 48.80
N ASN A 145 2.65 18.00 50.08
CA ASN A 145 2.27 16.64 50.50
C ASN A 145 0.77 16.38 50.28
N GLN A 146 -0.12 17.33 50.60
CA GLN A 146 -1.56 17.19 50.36
C GLN A 146 -1.92 17.17 48.87
N VAL A 147 -1.20 17.89 48.01
CA VAL A 147 -1.37 17.84 46.55
C VAL A 147 -0.82 16.53 46.00
N GLY A 148 0.32 16.04 46.49
CA GLY A 148 0.85 14.73 46.15
C GLY A 148 -0.08 13.58 46.55
N GLU A 149 -0.60 13.61 47.78
CA GLU A 149 -1.64 12.69 48.26
C GLU A 149 -2.95 12.82 47.46
N GLY A 150 -3.31 14.05 47.06
CA GLY A 150 -4.45 14.34 46.19
C GLY A 150 -4.30 13.74 44.79
N ILE A 151 -3.10 13.81 44.19
CA ILE A 151 -2.81 13.22 42.89
C ILE A 151 -2.79 11.69 42.99
N ALA A 152 -2.12 11.13 44.01
CA ALA A 152 -2.05 9.68 44.23
C ALA A 152 -3.43 9.07 44.48
N SER A 153 -4.26 9.72 45.32
CA SER A 153 -5.64 9.30 45.56
C SER A 153 -6.48 9.40 44.28
N SER A 154 -6.31 10.45 43.48
CA SER A 154 -7.05 10.62 42.22
C SER A 154 -6.67 9.56 41.16
N VAL A 155 -5.39 9.18 41.07
CA VAL A 155 -4.95 8.06 40.20
C VAL A 155 -5.58 6.74 40.65
N PHE A 156 -5.63 6.50 41.97
CA PHE A 156 -6.30 5.33 42.53
C PHE A 156 -7.82 5.32 42.22
N VAL A 157 -8.47 6.48 42.28
CA VAL A 157 -9.88 6.63 41.85
C VAL A 157 -10.05 6.26 40.38
N CYS A 158 -9.23 6.80 39.49
CA CYS A 158 -9.29 6.48 38.06
C CYS A 158 -9.10 4.99 37.79
N ALA A 159 -8.12 4.35 38.43
CA ALA A 159 -7.89 2.91 38.29
C ALA A 159 -9.09 2.08 38.78
N SER A 160 -9.68 2.46 39.92
CA SER A 160 -10.88 1.79 40.44
C SER A 160 -12.09 1.97 39.50
N MET A 161 -12.28 3.15 38.91
CA MET A 161 -13.38 3.42 37.98
C MET A 161 -13.23 2.72 36.63
N ILE A 162 -12.02 2.57 36.11
CA ILE A 162 -11.74 1.77 34.91
C ILE A 162 -12.12 0.31 35.18
N THR A 163 -11.78 -0.18 36.37
CA THR A 163 -12.10 -1.56 36.80
C THR A 163 -13.62 -1.76 36.90
N VAL A 164 -14.34 -0.83 37.56
CA VAL A 164 -15.81 -0.85 37.63
C VAL A 164 -16.44 -0.78 36.23
N SER A 165 -15.93 0.09 35.35
CA SER A 165 -16.42 0.22 33.98
C SER A 165 -16.25 -1.07 33.17
N ALA A 166 -15.10 -1.75 33.32
CA ALA A 166 -14.84 -3.03 32.66
C ALA A 166 -15.76 -4.14 33.19
N MET A 167 -16.00 -4.18 34.51
CA MET A 167 -16.92 -5.14 35.13
C MET A 167 -18.38 -4.89 34.74
N SER A 168 -18.81 -3.63 34.66
CA SER A 168 -20.14 -3.23 34.18
C SER A 168 -20.33 -3.60 32.70
N ALA A 169 -19.31 -3.38 31.86
CA ALA A 169 -19.33 -3.78 30.45
C ALA A 169 -19.41 -5.31 30.28
N PHE A 170 -18.67 -6.07 31.10
CA PHE A 170 -18.73 -7.53 31.12
C PHE A 170 -20.10 -8.05 31.56
N SER A 171 -20.71 -7.41 32.56
CA SER A 171 -22.06 -7.75 33.03
C SER A 171 -23.14 -7.43 31.97
N LEU A 172 -22.99 -6.31 31.24
CA LEU A 172 -23.82 -5.98 30.09
C LEU A 172 -23.66 -7.01 28.95
N PHE A 173 -22.42 -7.41 28.67
CA PHE A 173 -22.12 -8.45 27.70
C PHE A 173 -22.78 -9.78 28.07
N ARG A 174 -22.83 -10.13 29.36
CA ARG A 174 -23.49 -11.36 29.84
C ARG A 174 -25.03 -11.28 29.78
N LEU A 175 -25.62 -10.11 30.05
CA LEU A 175 -27.08 -9.89 30.04
C LEU A 175 -27.68 -9.76 28.63
N TYR A 176 -26.90 -9.27 27.66
CA TYR A 176 -27.31 -9.10 26.27
C TYR A 176 -26.66 -10.10 25.30
N GLY A 177 -25.68 -10.89 25.74
CA GLY A 177 -24.93 -11.90 24.97
C GLY A 177 -25.62 -13.26 24.81
N GLY A 178 -26.95 -13.30 24.87
CA GLY A 178 -27.73 -14.52 24.61
C GLY A 178 -28.10 -14.67 23.14
N GLY A 179 -27.43 -15.57 22.43
CA GLY A 179 -27.92 -16.25 21.21
C GLY A 179 -27.82 -15.50 19.88
N ALA A 180 -28.24 -14.24 19.79
CA ALA A 180 -28.34 -13.53 18.51
C ALA A 180 -27.00 -12.89 18.05
N THR A 181 -26.19 -12.42 18.99
CA THR A 181 -24.92 -11.74 18.71
C THR A 181 -23.79 -12.71 18.39
N TYR A 182 -23.83 -13.97 18.82
CA TYR A 182 -22.82 -14.96 18.40
C TYR A 182 -22.98 -15.34 16.94
N LYS A 183 -24.23 -15.48 16.43
CA LYS A 183 -24.49 -15.64 14.99
C LYS A 183 -24.21 -14.37 14.22
N ALA A 184 -24.54 -13.19 14.71
CA ALA A 184 -24.18 -11.94 14.05
C ALA A 184 -22.66 -11.69 14.07
N TRP A 185 -21.94 -12.08 15.12
CA TRP A 185 -20.47 -12.01 15.18
C TRP A 185 -19.82 -13.11 14.36
N GLN A 186 -20.41 -14.30 14.25
CA GLN A 186 -19.97 -15.33 13.30
C GLN A 186 -20.29 -14.94 11.86
N ILE A 187 -21.37 -14.22 11.60
CA ILE A 187 -21.73 -13.69 10.26
C ILE A 187 -20.89 -12.47 9.96
N VAL A 188 -20.62 -11.55 10.89
CA VAL A 188 -19.71 -10.43 10.68
C VAL A 188 -18.28 -10.92 10.58
N ARG A 189 -17.86 -11.89 11.40
CA ARG A 189 -16.56 -12.57 11.26
C ARG A 189 -16.52 -13.39 9.99
N ALA A 190 -17.58 -14.07 9.57
CA ALA A 190 -17.62 -14.76 8.28
C ALA A 190 -17.75 -13.79 7.11
N VAL A 191 -18.34 -12.61 7.23
CA VAL A 191 -18.42 -11.61 6.15
C VAL A 191 -17.12 -10.81 6.07
N VAL A 192 -16.44 -10.57 7.19
CA VAL A 192 -15.10 -9.97 7.28
C VAL A 192 -14.00 -10.98 6.90
N MET A 193 -14.17 -12.27 7.22
CA MET A 193 -13.21 -13.35 6.90
C MET A 193 -13.48 -14.04 5.56
N ALA A 194 -14.72 -14.06 5.04
CA ALA A 194 -15.04 -14.68 3.75
C ALA A 194 -14.79 -13.76 2.56
N HIS A 195 -14.31 -12.54 2.77
CA HIS A 195 -13.91 -11.61 1.69
C HIS A 195 -12.47 -11.09 1.83
N THR A 196 -11.69 -11.63 2.77
CA THR A 196 -10.24 -11.43 2.80
C THR A 196 -9.57 -12.70 2.28
N ASP A 197 -8.96 -12.63 1.11
CA ASP A 197 -8.04 -13.68 0.64
C ASP A 197 -6.90 -13.74 1.68
N GLN A 198 -7.00 -14.60 2.70
CA GLN A 198 -5.95 -14.73 3.72
C GLN A 198 -4.60 -14.96 3.03
N ILE A 199 -3.60 -14.17 3.43
CA ILE A 199 -2.22 -14.29 2.93
C ILE A 199 -1.60 -15.51 3.62
N ASN A 200 -1.41 -16.59 2.87
CA ASN A 200 -0.72 -17.78 3.37
C ASN A 200 0.80 -17.56 3.41
N PRO A 201 1.56 -18.33 4.21
CA PRO A 201 3.01 -18.15 4.35
C PRO A 201 3.79 -18.11 3.02
N ARG A 202 3.38 -18.92 2.04
CA ARG A 202 4.02 -19.03 0.71
C ARG A 202 3.23 -18.36 -0.42
N ASP A 203 2.22 -17.56 -0.07
CA ASP A 203 1.62 -16.65 -1.04
C ASP A 203 2.71 -15.66 -1.51
N VAL A 204 2.69 -15.30 -2.78
CA VAL A 204 3.64 -14.36 -3.37
C VAL A 204 3.00 -12.98 -3.42
N CYS A 205 3.48 -12.09 -2.55
CA CYS A 205 2.96 -10.74 -2.40
C CYS A 205 3.84 -9.75 -3.17
N ILE A 206 3.21 -8.86 -3.93
CA ILE A 206 3.84 -7.69 -4.53
C ILE A 206 3.74 -6.55 -3.51
N VAL A 207 4.87 -6.01 -3.06
CA VAL A 207 4.93 -4.98 -2.01
C VAL A 207 5.49 -3.65 -2.48
N GLY A 208 6.16 -3.63 -3.63
CA GLY A 208 6.66 -2.41 -4.27
C GLY A 208 6.76 -2.57 -5.77
N VAL A 209 6.53 -1.47 -6.48
CA VAL A 209 6.64 -1.41 -7.95
C VAL A 209 7.15 -0.04 -8.39
N ALA A 210 7.91 -0.03 -9.49
CA ALA A 210 8.28 1.19 -10.18
C ALA A 210 8.62 0.89 -11.64
N ARG A 211 8.46 1.90 -12.49
CA ARG A 211 8.98 1.89 -13.86
C ARG A 211 9.58 3.24 -14.20
N THR A 212 10.57 3.26 -15.09
CA THR A 212 10.98 4.51 -15.73
C THR A 212 9.85 5.02 -16.64
N PRO A 213 9.89 6.28 -17.07
CA PRO A 213 9.19 6.66 -18.29
C PRO A 213 9.68 5.79 -19.44
N ILE A 214 8.88 5.69 -20.48
CA ILE A 214 9.26 5.02 -21.73
C ILE A 214 9.73 6.10 -22.71
N GLY A 215 10.99 6.00 -23.10
CA GLY A 215 11.62 6.88 -24.09
C GLY A 215 11.44 6.32 -25.50
N ASP A 216 11.29 7.21 -26.47
CA ASP A 216 11.28 6.81 -27.89
C ASP A 216 12.68 6.38 -28.34
N PHE A 217 12.75 5.63 -29.44
CA PHE A 217 14.02 5.28 -30.08
C PHE A 217 14.85 6.53 -30.41
N LEU A 218 16.11 6.54 -29.95
CA LEU A 218 17.04 7.68 -30.02
C LEU A 218 16.46 8.96 -29.37
N GLY A 219 15.55 8.79 -28.42
CA GLY A 219 14.82 9.87 -27.74
C GLY A 219 15.40 10.23 -26.38
N SER A 220 14.51 10.58 -25.46
CA SER A 220 14.81 11.18 -24.16
C SER A 220 15.68 10.35 -23.23
N LEU A 221 15.65 9.01 -23.34
CA LEU A 221 16.40 8.08 -22.49
C LEU A 221 17.60 7.43 -23.19
N SER A 222 17.86 7.77 -24.45
CA SER A 222 18.87 7.10 -25.29
C SER A 222 20.31 7.19 -24.78
N SER A 223 20.62 8.17 -23.93
CA SER A 223 21.95 8.33 -23.32
C SER A 223 22.21 7.38 -22.14
N LEU A 224 21.20 6.63 -21.68
CA LEU A 224 21.30 5.70 -20.56
C LEU A 224 21.34 4.26 -21.05
N SER A 225 22.22 3.45 -20.45
CA SER A 225 22.22 2.00 -20.68
C SER A 225 20.97 1.33 -20.12
N ALA A 226 20.61 0.16 -20.66
CA ALA A 226 19.55 -0.67 -20.11
C ALA A 226 19.77 -0.96 -18.61
N THR A 227 21.02 -1.27 -18.23
CA THR A 227 21.40 -1.57 -16.84
C THR A 227 21.18 -0.37 -15.91
N LYS A 228 21.45 0.86 -16.36
CA LYS A 228 21.19 2.07 -15.57
C LYS A 228 19.70 2.33 -15.40
N LEU A 229 18.90 2.13 -16.45
CA LEU A 229 17.43 2.21 -16.36
C LEU A 229 16.89 1.18 -15.37
N GLY A 230 17.41 -0.06 -15.44
CA GLY A 230 17.11 -1.14 -14.49
C GLY A 230 17.42 -0.76 -13.05
N SER A 231 18.61 -0.20 -12.78
CA SER A 231 18.97 0.25 -11.43
C SER A 231 17.98 1.27 -10.86
N ILE A 232 17.58 2.26 -11.66
CA ILE A 232 16.64 3.31 -11.23
C ILE A 232 15.28 2.71 -10.87
N ALA A 233 14.78 1.77 -11.69
CA ALA A 233 13.50 1.11 -11.42
C ALA A 233 13.58 0.24 -10.15
N ILE A 234 14.65 -0.55 -9.97
CA ILE A 234 14.82 -1.41 -8.79
C ILE A 234 14.92 -0.57 -7.51
N GLU A 235 15.76 0.46 -7.51
CA GLU A 235 15.96 1.35 -6.36
C GLU A 235 14.63 1.95 -5.90
N CYS A 236 13.86 2.52 -6.84
CA CYS A 236 12.57 3.12 -6.51
C CYS A 236 11.54 2.09 -6.04
N ALA A 237 11.53 0.88 -6.61
CA ALA A 237 10.61 -0.18 -6.19
C ALA A 237 10.91 -0.65 -4.76
N LEU A 238 12.18 -0.79 -4.37
CA LEU A 238 12.60 -1.10 -3.00
C LEU A 238 12.26 0.02 -2.01
N GLN A 239 12.51 1.28 -2.38
CA GLN A 239 12.11 2.44 -1.59
C GLN A 239 10.60 2.48 -1.35
N ARG A 240 9.79 2.26 -2.39
CA ARG A 240 8.32 2.22 -2.28
C ARG A 240 7.82 1.01 -1.49
N ALA A 241 8.56 -0.10 -1.49
CA ALA A 241 8.27 -1.26 -0.65
C ALA A 241 8.67 -1.07 0.82
N ASN A 242 9.47 -0.05 1.14
CA ASN A 242 10.13 0.12 2.44
C ASN A 242 10.96 -1.13 2.84
N ILE A 243 11.72 -1.66 1.87
CA ILE A 243 12.63 -2.80 2.08
C ILE A 243 14.08 -2.32 1.97
N ASP A 244 14.88 -2.66 2.97
CA ASP A 244 16.32 -2.50 2.91
C ASP A 244 16.90 -3.41 1.81
N PRO A 245 17.68 -2.87 0.85
CA PRO A 245 18.36 -3.67 -0.18
C PRO A 245 19.14 -4.88 0.37
N GLN A 246 19.62 -4.83 1.62
CA GLN A 246 20.32 -5.94 2.27
C GLN A 246 19.45 -7.18 2.52
N LEU A 247 18.12 -7.02 2.52
CA LEU A 247 17.19 -8.12 2.72
C LEU A 247 16.85 -8.87 1.43
N VAL A 248 17.23 -8.33 0.27
CA VAL A 248 16.99 -8.98 -1.03
C VAL A 248 17.88 -10.22 -1.15
N GLN A 249 17.31 -11.35 -1.53
CA GLN A 249 18.04 -12.62 -1.65
C GLN A 249 18.40 -12.96 -3.09
N GLU A 250 17.57 -12.53 -4.05
CA GLU A 250 17.79 -12.79 -5.46
C GLU A 250 17.15 -11.73 -6.36
N VAL A 251 17.71 -11.55 -7.56
CA VAL A 251 17.20 -10.67 -8.61
C VAL A 251 17.05 -11.43 -9.92
N PHE A 252 15.83 -11.47 -10.47
CA PHE A 252 15.56 -11.96 -11.83
C PHE A 252 15.18 -10.76 -12.70
N PHE A 253 15.94 -10.48 -13.75
CA PHE A 253 15.67 -9.29 -14.57
C PHE A 253 15.73 -9.59 -16.07
N GLY A 254 14.64 -9.25 -16.76
CA GLY A 254 14.49 -9.44 -18.19
C GLY A 254 15.36 -8.48 -19.01
N ASN A 255 16.07 -8.99 -20.01
CA ASN A 255 16.77 -8.19 -21.01
C ASN A 255 16.96 -9.02 -22.28
N VAL A 256 16.63 -8.46 -23.46
CA VAL A 256 16.73 -9.17 -24.75
C VAL A 256 18.01 -8.78 -25.48
N LEU A 257 18.23 -7.48 -25.68
CA LEU A 257 19.33 -6.96 -26.46
C LEU A 257 20.57 -6.77 -25.57
N SER A 258 21.16 -7.88 -25.15
CA SER A 258 22.25 -7.89 -24.17
C SER A 258 23.64 -7.61 -24.74
N ALA A 259 23.78 -7.55 -26.07
CA ALA A 259 25.06 -7.26 -26.70
C ALA A 259 25.59 -5.88 -26.30
N ASN A 260 26.89 -5.80 -26.00
CA ASN A 260 27.58 -4.59 -25.54
C ASN A 260 27.16 -4.04 -24.16
N LEU A 261 26.24 -4.69 -23.43
CA LEU A 261 25.94 -4.30 -22.04
C LEU A 261 27.03 -4.73 -21.05
N GLY A 262 27.90 -5.65 -21.44
CA GLY A 262 28.89 -6.26 -20.54
C GLY A 262 28.35 -7.49 -19.81
N GLN A 263 29.11 -7.99 -18.84
CA GLN A 263 28.78 -9.23 -18.13
C GLN A 263 27.57 -9.04 -17.20
N ALA A 264 26.70 -10.05 -17.16
CA ALA A 264 25.58 -10.18 -16.22
C ALA A 264 24.73 -8.88 -16.06
N PRO A 265 23.94 -8.47 -17.08
CA PRO A 265 23.17 -7.24 -17.02
C PRO A 265 22.28 -7.09 -15.76
N ALA A 266 21.55 -8.13 -15.34
CA ALA A 266 20.75 -8.10 -14.13
C ALA A 266 21.59 -7.78 -12.87
N ARG A 267 22.83 -8.27 -12.81
CA ARG A 267 23.75 -8.00 -11.71
C ARG A 267 24.22 -6.54 -11.71
N GLN A 268 24.50 -5.97 -12.88
CA GLN A 268 24.82 -4.54 -12.99
C GLN A 268 23.67 -3.66 -12.51
N ALA A 269 22.43 -4.01 -12.91
CA ALA A 269 21.24 -3.30 -12.47
C ALA A 269 21.06 -3.37 -10.94
N ALA A 270 21.20 -4.56 -10.35
CA ALA A 270 21.08 -4.79 -8.91
C ALA A 270 22.13 -3.99 -8.10
N LEU A 271 23.41 -4.11 -8.45
CA LEU A 271 24.50 -3.36 -7.80
C LEU A 271 24.30 -1.85 -7.93
N GLY A 272 23.90 -1.38 -9.12
CA GLY A 272 23.62 0.03 -9.35
C GLY A 272 22.39 0.56 -8.60
N ALA A 273 21.53 -0.32 -8.07
CA ALA A 273 20.40 0.01 -7.20
C ALA A 273 20.72 -0.07 -5.70
N GLY A 274 21.98 -0.36 -5.34
CA GLY A 274 22.43 -0.50 -3.95
C GLY A 274 22.17 -1.87 -3.33
N ILE A 275 21.81 -2.89 -4.11
CA ILE A 275 21.71 -4.28 -3.63
C ILE A 275 23.14 -4.82 -3.39
N PRO A 276 23.42 -5.49 -2.25
CA PRO A 276 24.75 -5.99 -1.94
C PRO A 276 25.31 -6.98 -2.96
N ASP A 277 26.64 -7.09 -2.99
CA ASP A 277 27.35 -8.00 -3.87
C ASP A 277 27.20 -9.49 -3.49
N THR A 278 26.60 -9.81 -2.35
CA THR A 278 26.26 -11.17 -1.95
C THR A 278 25.00 -11.72 -2.64
N VAL A 279 24.19 -10.85 -3.28
CA VAL A 279 22.87 -11.21 -3.81
C VAL A 279 22.94 -11.86 -5.20
N ILE A 280 22.26 -12.99 -5.38
CA ILE A 280 22.25 -13.73 -6.65
C ILE A 280 21.46 -12.97 -7.71
N CYS A 281 21.95 -12.94 -8.95
CA CYS A 281 21.35 -12.17 -10.03
C CYS A 281 21.33 -12.97 -11.33
N THR A 282 20.16 -13.09 -11.96
CA THR A 282 19.98 -13.84 -13.20
C THR A 282 19.31 -12.96 -14.26
N THR A 283 19.93 -12.86 -15.44
CA THR A 283 19.34 -12.18 -16.61
C THR A 283 18.48 -13.17 -17.38
N ILE A 284 17.24 -12.81 -17.67
CA ILE A 284 16.26 -13.68 -18.35
C ILE A 284 16.01 -13.14 -19.76
N ASN A 285 16.10 -14.00 -20.76
CA ASN A 285 15.68 -13.69 -22.12
C ASN A 285 14.59 -14.68 -22.58
N LYS A 286 13.37 -14.17 -22.71
CA LYS A 286 12.22 -14.77 -23.39
C LYS A 286 11.61 -13.74 -24.35
N VAL A 287 12.47 -13.02 -25.07
CA VAL A 287 12.14 -11.89 -25.97
C VAL A 287 11.19 -10.91 -25.24
N CYS A 288 10.07 -10.52 -25.84
CA CYS A 288 9.12 -9.56 -25.26
C CYS A 288 8.58 -9.98 -23.87
N SER A 289 8.52 -11.29 -23.59
CA SER A 289 7.99 -11.83 -22.33
C SER A 289 9.03 -11.89 -21.21
N SER A 290 10.28 -11.45 -21.44
CA SER A 290 11.40 -11.59 -20.48
C SER A 290 11.07 -11.04 -19.09
N GLY A 291 10.55 -9.82 -19.01
CA GLY A 291 10.23 -9.20 -17.73
C GLY A 291 9.08 -9.89 -16.99
N MET A 292 8.12 -10.48 -17.71
CA MET A 292 7.05 -11.26 -17.08
C MET A 292 7.57 -12.63 -16.63
N LYS A 293 8.40 -13.29 -17.44
CA LYS A 293 8.99 -14.58 -17.10
C LYS A 293 9.93 -14.47 -15.90
N ALA A 294 10.67 -13.37 -15.78
CA ALA A 294 11.45 -13.05 -14.58
C ALA A 294 10.57 -13.00 -13.32
N THR A 295 9.41 -12.35 -13.38
CA THR A 295 8.43 -12.33 -12.29
C THR A 295 7.89 -13.72 -11.96
N MET A 296 7.64 -14.57 -12.97
CA MET A 296 7.21 -15.95 -12.74
C MET A 296 8.28 -16.77 -12.02
N ILE A 297 9.55 -16.69 -12.44
CA ILE A 297 10.65 -17.43 -11.81
C ILE A 297 10.85 -16.95 -10.37
N ALA A 298 10.78 -15.65 -10.13
CA ALA A 298 10.82 -15.07 -8.78
C ALA A 298 9.66 -15.54 -7.90
N ALA A 299 8.44 -15.62 -8.45
CA ALA A 299 7.29 -16.18 -7.74
C ALA A 299 7.50 -17.68 -7.42
N GLN A 300 8.03 -18.45 -8.36
CA GLN A 300 8.35 -19.86 -8.16
C GLN A 300 9.39 -20.06 -7.04
N SER A 301 10.46 -19.25 -7.01
CA SER A 301 11.49 -19.37 -5.99
C SER A 301 10.96 -19.08 -4.57
N ILE A 302 9.98 -18.19 -4.44
CA ILE A 302 9.26 -17.94 -3.18
C ILE A 302 8.32 -19.09 -2.82
N GLN A 303 7.55 -19.59 -3.79
CA GLN A 303 6.59 -20.69 -3.59
C GLN A 303 7.26 -21.98 -3.12
N VAL A 304 8.43 -22.32 -3.66
CA VAL A 304 9.20 -23.50 -3.24
C VAL A 304 10.01 -23.29 -1.96
N GLY A 305 10.00 -22.06 -1.41
CA GLY A 305 10.70 -21.72 -0.16
C GLY A 305 12.20 -21.52 -0.30
N ALA A 306 12.71 -21.32 -1.52
CA ALA A 306 14.12 -21.01 -1.75
C ALA A 306 14.47 -19.57 -1.35
N ASN A 307 13.53 -18.63 -1.57
CA ASN A 307 13.67 -17.23 -1.21
C ASN A 307 12.42 -16.70 -0.52
N ASP A 308 12.55 -15.57 0.17
CA ASP A 308 11.45 -14.82 0.78
C ASP A 308 11.33 -13.40 0.24
N ILE A 309 12.42 -12.76 -0.22
CA ILE A 309 12.42 -11.40 -0.79
C ILE A 309 13.22 -11.41 -2.10
N VAL A 310 12.52 -11.18 -3.21
CA VAL A 310 13.08 -11.26 -4.56
C VAL A 310 12.68 -10.03 -5.36
N VAL A 311 13.63 -9.44 -6.07
CA VAL A 311 13.33 -8.38 -7.05
C VAL A 311 13.16 -9.02 -8.42
N ALA A 312 12.07 -8.67 -9.10
CA ALA A 312 11.79 -9.12 -10.45
C ALA A 312 11.47 -7.95 -11.38
N GLY A 313 11.65 -8.12 -12.68
CA GLY A 313 11.26 -7.09 -13.65
C GLY A 313 11.99 -7.24 -14.96
N GLY A 314 12.20 -6.11 -15.65
CA GLY A 314 13.02 -6.09 -16.86
C GLY A 314 13.43 -4.70 -17.31
N MET A 315 14.40 -4.66 -18.20
CA MET A 315 14.99 -3.46 -18.79
C MET A 315 15.33 -3.69 -20.26
N GLU A 316 15.22 -2.64 -21.05
CA GLU A 316 15.72 -2.62 -22.40
C GLU A 316 16.21 -1.22 -22.76
N SER A 317 17.29 -1.15 -23.53
CA SER A 317 17.64 0.06 -24.26
C SER A 317 17.88 -0.31 -25.72
N MET A 318 16.84 -0.17 -26.53
CA MET A 318 16.89 -0.46 -27.95
C MET A 318 17.71 0.60 -28.69
N SER A 319 17.75 1.84 -28.19
CA SER A 319 18.61 2.91 -28.72
C SER A 319 20.10 2.57 -28.69
N ASN A 320 20.53 1.79 -27.69
CA ASN A 320 21.93 1.42 -27.49
C ASN A 320 22.28 0.03 -28.05
N ALA A 321 21.34 -0.62 -28.75
CA ALA A 321 21.60 -1.91 -29.39
C ALA A 321 22.69 -1.74 -30.48
N PRO A 322 23.83 -2.45 -30.38
CA PRO A 322 24.92 -2.28 -31.32
C PRO A 322 24.61 -2.99 -32.65
N LYS A 323 25.40 -2.64 -33.67
CA LYS A 323 25.52 -3.44 -34.89
C LYS A 323 26.58 -4.54 -34.71
N TYR A 324 26.46 -5.64 -35.44
CA TYR A 324 27.41 -6.75 -35.43
C TYR A 324 28.16 -6.87 -36.76
N VAL A 325 29.43 -7.28 -36.71
CA VAL A 325 30.19 -7.73 -37.89
C VAL A 325 30.48 -9.21 -37.71
N ALA A 326 29.61 -10.04 -38.26
CA ALA A 326 29.73 -11.49 -38.19
C ALA A 326 31.01 -11.95 -38.91
N GLY A 327 31.69 -12.97 -38.38
CA GLY A 327 32.90 -13.52 -39.01
C GLY A 327 34.19 -12.71 -38.80
N SER A 328 34.12 -11.51 -38.20
CA SER A 328 35.29 -10.64 -37.93
C SER A 328 36.46 -11.34 -37.24
N ARG A 329 36.21 -12.30 -36.33
CA ARG A 329 37.27 -13.10 -35.69
C ARG A 329 38.08 -13.96 -36.68
N LYS A 330 37.46 -14.44 -37.75
CA LYS A 330 38.12 -15.24 -38.81
C LYS A 330 38.71 -14.36 -39.92
N GLY A 331 38.35 -13.07 -39.93
CA GLY A 331 38.61 -12.15 -41.05
C GLY A 331 37.71 -12.41 -42.26
N SER A 332 37.73 -11.48 -43.20
CA SER A 332 37.06 -11.60 -44.51
C SER A 332 38.12 -11.74 -45.61
N ARG A 333 38.15 -12.88 -46.31
CA ARG A 333 39.20 -13.18 -47.29
C ARG A 333 38.94 -12.51 -48.65
N LEU A 334 37.69 -12.49 -49.10
CA LEU A 334 37.24 -11.93 -50.37
C LEU A 334 35.70 -11.86 -50.35
N GLY A 335 35.11 -10.76 -50.82
CA GLY A 335 33.65 -10.53 -50.84
C GLY A 335 33.22 -9.34 -49.99
N HIS A 336 31.91 -9.07 -49.92
CA HIS A 336 31.35 -8.00 -49.10
C HIS A 336 31.05 -8.48 -47.68
N ASP A 337 31.48 -7.70 -46.68
CA ASP A 337 31.05 -7.91 -45.29
C ASP A 337 29.70 -7.25 -45.03
N ALA A 338 28.93 -7.85 -44.11
CA ALA A 338 27.64 -7.32 -43.68
C ALA A 338 27.73 -6.75 -42.24
N ILE A 339 27.17 -5.54 -42.07
CA ILE A 339 26.91 -4.95 -40.76
C ILE A 339 25.47 -5.30 -40.37
N ILE A 340 25.32 -6.21 -39.42
CA ILE A 340 24.03 -6.75 -38.98
C ILE A 340 23.45 -5.83 -37.90
N ASP A 341 22.18 -5.44 -38.03
CA ASP A 341 21.47 -4.75 -36.96
C ASP A 341 21.13 -5.70 -35.83
N GLY A 342 21.69 -5.47 -34.63
CA GLY A 342 21.47 -6.35 -33.49
C GLY A 342 20.06 -6.32 -32.93
N MET A 343 19.39 -5.16 -32.98
CA MET A 343 18.00 -5.03 -32.58
C MET A 343 17.09 -5.86 -33.49
N ILE A 344 17.32 -5.79 -34.81
CA ILE A 344 16.58 -6.62 -35.76
C ILE A 344 16.91 -8.09 -35.52
N LYS A 345 18.19 -8.44 -35.51
CA LYS A 345 18.67 -9.82 -35.47
C LYS A 345 18.20 -10.60 -34.23
N ASP A 346 18.34 -10.00 -33.05
CA ASP A 346 18.10 -10.69 -31.77
C ASP A 346 16.75 -10.35 -31.13
N GLY A 347 16.07 -9.30 -31.62
CA GLY A 347 14.80 -8.83 -31.05
C GLY A 347 13.59 -8.95 -31.97
N LEU A 348 13.74 -8.66 -33.28
CA LEU A 348 12.61 -8.38 -34.17
C LEU A 348 12.55 -9.26 -35.43
N TRP A 349 13.34 -10.32 -35.49
CA TRP A 349 13.41 -11.23 -36.65
C TRP A 349 12.94 -12.64 -36.29
N ASP A 350 12.06 -13.20 -37.13
CA ASP A 350 11.68 -14.61 -37.04
C ASP A 350 12.72 -15.43 -37.81
N VAL A 351 13.54 -16.17 -37.06
CA VAL A 351 14.67 -16.91 -37.64
C VAL A 351 14.25 -18.15 -38.43
N TYR A 352 12.99 -18.58 -38.32
CA TYR A 352 12.50 -19.80 -38.97
C TYR A 352 11.95 -19.53 -40.37
N ASN A 353 11.24 -18.40 -40.53
CA ASN A 353 10.62 -17.99 -41.79
C ASN A 353 11.35 -16.83 -42.49
N ASP A 354 12.40 -16.30 -41.86
CA ASP A 354 13.27 -15.23 -42.39
C ASP A 354 12.54 -13.93 -42.75
N PHE A 355 11.74 -13.43 -41.81
CA PHE A 355 11.08 -12.12 -41.93
C PHE A 355 10.98 -11.38 -40.59
N GLY A 356 10.67 -10.08 -40.65
CA GLY A 356 10.46 -9.26 -39.45
C GLY A 356 9.10 -9.50 -38.79
N MET A 357 8.99 -9.22 -37.48
CA MET A 357 7.77 -9.44 -36.69
C MET A 357 6.50 -8.79 -37.25
N GLY A 358 6.62 -7.71 -38.03
CA GLY A 358 5.47 -7.06 -38.65
C GLY A 358 4.77 -7.92 -39.71
N VAL A 359 5.48 -8.85 -40.35
CA VAL A 359 4.86 -9.84 -41.26
C VAL A 359 3.96 -10.80 -40.48
N CYS A 360 4.33 -11.20 -39.26
CA CYS A 360 3.42 -11.95 -38.38
C CYS A 360 2.17 -11.15 -38.01
N GLY A 361 2.30 -9.82 -37.89
CA GLY A 361 1.17 -8.90 -37.71
C GLY A 361 0.21 -8.94 -38.89
N GLU A 362 0.74 -8.89 -40.12
CA GLU A 362 -0.06 -9.03 -41.35
C GLU A 362 -0.75 -10.40 -41.44
N LEU A 363 -0.02 -11.49 -41.15
CA LEU A 363 -0.60 -12.84 -41.11
C LEU A 363 -1.74 -12.95 -40.08
N CYS A 364 -1.60 -12.29 -38.93
CA CYS A 364 -2.67 -12.20 -37.94
C CYS A 364 -3.89 -11.43 -38.48
N ALA A 365 -3.65 -10.28 -39.13
CA ALA A 365 -4.71 -9.45 -39.69
C ALA A 365 -5.53 -10.23 -40.73
N GLU A 366 -4.85 -10.93 -41.64
CA GLU A 366 -5.46 -11.79 -42.66
C GLU A 366 -6.26 -12.93 -42.03
N ARG A 367 -5.67 -13.66 -41.07
CA ARG A 367 -6.31 -14.84 -40.46
C ARG A 367 -7.58 -14.51 -39.68
N TYR A 368 -7.64 -13.33 -39.06
CA TYR A 368 -8.76 -12.93 -38.20
C TYR A 368 -9.69 -11.89 -38.84
N ASN A 369 -9.44 -11.54 -40.11
CA ASN A 369 -10.15 -10.53 -40.88
C ASN A 369 -10.20 -9.18 -40.16
N ILE A 370 -9.05 -8.71 -39.69
CA ILE A 370 -8.91 -7.41 -39.01
C ILE A 370 -8.40 -6.40 -40.03
N THR A 371 -9.21 -5.38 -40.31
CA THR A 371 -8.90 -4.39 -41.35
C THR A 371 -7.82 -3.40 -40.91
N ARG A 372 -7.30 -2.63 -41.86
CA ARG A 372 -6.41 -1.50 -41.58
C ARG A 372 -7.10 -0.46 -40.68
N GLU A 373 -8.36 -0.17 -40.98
CA GLU A 373 -9.19 0.80 -40.26
C GLU A 373 -9.41 0.36 -38.81
N ASP A 374 -9.64 -0.94 -38.56
CA ASP A 374 -9.78 -1.49 -37.22
C ASP A 374 -8.50 -1.25 -36.40
N GLN A 375 -7.33 -1.53 -36.99
CA GLN A 375 -6.03 -1.35 -36.34
C GLN A 375 -5.72 0.11 -36.03
N ASP A 376 -6.03 1.03 -36.95
CA ASP A 376 -5.82 2.46 -36.76
C ASP A 376 -6.78 3.03 -35.71
N ASN A 377 -8.05 2.61 -35.72
CA ASN A 377 -9.03 3.03 -34.73
C ASN A 377 -8.66 2.50 -33.33
N TYR A 378 -8.14 1.28 -33.24
CA TYR A 378 -7.57 0.74 -32.00
C TYR A 378 -6.37 1.58 -31.53
N ALA A 379 -5.42 1.89 -32.41
CA ALA A 379 -4.24 2.67 -32.07
C ALA A 379 -4.62 4.06 -31.52
N VAL A 380 -5.52 4.77 -32.22
CA VAL A 380 -6.05 6.07 -31.77
C VAL A 380 -6.71 5.94 -30.39
N ARG A 381 -7.48 4.87 -30.15
CA ARG A 381 -8.10 4.60 -28.85
C ARG A 381 -7.04 4.39 -27.76
N SER A 382 -6.00 3.61 -28.01
CA SER A 382 -4.91 3.40 -27.06
C SER A 382 -4.20 4.70 -26.71
N PHE A 383 -3.86 5.52 -27.72
CA PHE A 383 -3.25 6.85 -27.48
C PHE A 383 -4.17 7.76 -26.67
N ASN A 384 -5.46 7.83 -26.99
CA ASN A 384 -6.40 8.63 -26.21
C ASN A 384 -6.50 8.19 -24.75
N ARG A 385 -6.49 6.87 -24.49
CA ARG A 385 -6.47 6.31 -23.13
C ARG A 385 -5.16 6.65 -22.40
N GLY A 386 -4.01 6.49 -23.05
CA GLY A 386 -2.70 6.86 -22.48
C GLY A 386 -2.58 8.35 -22.18
N ILE A 387 -3.02 9.22 -23.11
CA ILE A 387 -3.05 10.68 -22.90
C ILE A 387 -3.98 11.05 -21.75
N SER A 388 -5.15 10.43 -21.66
CA SER A 388 -6.09 10.65 -20.55
C SER A 388 -5.49 10.22 -19.21
N ALA A 389 -4.90 9.02 -19.15
CA ALA A 389 -4.21 8.49 -17.98
C ALA A 389 -3.08 9.42 -17.53
N GLN A 390 -2.23 9.87 -18.46
CA GLN A 390 -1.14 10.82 -18.16
C GLN A 390 -1.68 12.17 -17.65
N LYS A 391 -2.72 12.73 -18.27
CA LYS A 391 -3.32 14.01 -17.85
C LYS A 391 -3.95 13.92 -16.46
N ASN A 392 -4.55 12.79 -16.12
CA ASN A 392 -5.19 12.55 -14.83
C ASN A 392 -4.21 12.10 -13.73
N GLY A 393 -2.90 12.06 -14.02
CA GLY A 393 -1.88 11.64 -13.06
C GLY A 393 -1.91 10.14 -12.75
N ALA A 394 -2.51 9.32 -13.62
CA ALA A 394 -2.68 7.90 -13.40
C ALA A 394 -1.33 7.15 -13.34
N PHE A 395 -0.28 7.68 -13.97
CA PHE A 395 1.05 7.07 -13.98
C PHE A 395 1.98 7.56 -12.85
N THR A 396 1.58 8.57 -12.07
CA THR A 396 2.43 9.19 -11.04
C THR A 396 2.87 8.18 -9.97
N TRP A 397 2.03 7.18 -9.66
CA TRP A 397 2.34 6.16 -8.65
C TRP A 397 3.32 5.09 -9.16
N GLU A 398 3.45 4.92 -10.48
CA GLU A 398 4.29 3.89 -11.11
C GLU A 398 5.58 4.46 -11.70
N ILE A 399 5.55 5.65 -12.32
CA ILE A 399 6.74 6.29 -12.92
C ILE A 399 7.70 6.80 -11.85
N VAL A 400 8.99 6.55 -12.04
CA VAL A 400 10.10 7.23 -11.35
C VAL A 400 10.76 8.23 -12.31
N PRO A 401 10.79 9.54 -12.00
CA PRO A 401 11.47 10.51 -12.85
C PRO A 401 12.97 10.20 -13.02
N VAL A 402 13.45 10.26 -14.26
CA VAL A 402 14.83 9.94 -14.62
C VAL A 402 15.60 11.23 -14.91
N LYS A 403 16.71 11.43 -14.21
CA LYS A 403 17.63 12.54 -14.48
C LYS A 403 18.60 12.13 -15.59
N VAL A 404 18.59 12.88 -16.68
CA VAL A 404 19.49 12.71 -17.82
C VAL A 404 20.49 13.85 -17.82
N SER A 405 21.78 13.52 -17.70
CA SER A 405 22.87 14.50 -17.74
C SER A 405 22.86 15.26 -19.08
N GLY A 406 22.97 16.58 -19.03
CA GLY A 406 23.06 17.39 -20.24
C GLY A 406 24.39 17.17 -20.97
N VAL A 407 24.35 17.16 -22.29
CA VAL A 407 25.57 17.10 -23.12
C VAL A 407 26.16 18.50 -23.25
N ARG A 408 27.48 18.66 -23.01
CA ARG A 408 28.28 19.88 -23.25
C ARG A 408 27.63 21.17 -22.70
N GLY A 409 27.62 21.34 -21.38
CA GLY A 409 27.19 22.59 -20.74
C GLY A 409 25.67 22.82 -20.69
N LYS A 410 24.85 21.89 -21.20
CA LYS A 410 23.40 21.91 -21.03
C LYS A 410 23.00 21.47 -19.62
N VAL A 411 21.94 22.08 -19.09
CA VAL A 411 21.36 21.72 -17.78
C VAL A 411 20.81 20.29 -17.82
N PRO A 412 20.98 19.48 -16.76
CA PRO A 412 20.35 18.17 -16.66
C PRO A 412 18.83 18.25 -16.89
N THR A 413 18.30 17.33 -17.69
CA THR A 413 16.86 17.25 -17.97
C THR A 413 16.24 16.15 -17.12
N VAL A 414 15.06 16.41 -16.56
CA VAL A 414 14.26 15.38 -15.87
C VAL A 414 13.22 14.87 -16.85
N VAL A 415 13.23 13.57 -17.10
CA VAL A 415 12.23 12.87 -17.90
C VAL A 415 11.26 12.20 -16.93
N ASP A 416 10.01 12.63 -16.92
CA ASP A 416 8.97 12.17 -15.97
C ASP A 416 7.68 11.69 -16.64
N LYS A 417 7.65 11.68 -17.98
CA LYS A 417 6.49 11.35 -18.81
C LYS A 417 6.89 10.43 -19.95
N ASP A 418 5.95 9.60 -20.38
CA ASP A 418 6.14 8.70 -21.52
C ASP A 418 6.17 9.53 -22.81
N GLU A 419 7.24 9.39 -23.59
CA GLU A 419 7.57 10.32 -24.68
C GLU A 419 6.56 10.22 -25.84
N GLY A 420 6.14 9.00 -26.19
CA GLY A 420 5.23 8.71 -27.30
C GLY A 420 3.88 9.42 -27.18
N LEU A 421 3.36 9.62 -25.97
CA LEU A 421 2.08 10.29 -25.73
C LEU A 421 2.09 11.78 -26.07
N THR A 422 3.27 12.42 -26.07
CA THR A 422 3.39 13.86 -26.33
C THR A 422 3.37 14.21 -27.81
N LYS A 423 3.66 13.24 -28.69
CA LYS A 423 3.83 13.42 -30.14
C LYS A 423 2.65 12.89 -30.97
N PHE A 424 1.56 12.51 -30.32
CA PHE A 424 0.43 11.84 -30.97
C PHE A 424 -0.35 12.76 -31.93
N ASP A 425 -0.54 12.29 -33.17
CA ASP A 425 -1.41 12.90 -34.18
C ASP A 425 -2.19 11.81 -34.92
N ALA A 426 -3.51 11.75 -34.66
CA ALA A 426 -4.41 10.77 -35.27
C ALA A 426 -4.54 10.93 -36.79
N THR A 427 -4.43 12.15 -37.31
CA THR A 427 -4.51 12.41 -38.76
C THR A 427 -3.26 11.89 -39.46
N LYS A 428 -2.09 12.12 -38.84
CA LYS A 428 -0.82 11.59 -39.35
C LYS A 428 -0.79 10.07 -39.30
N LEU A 429 -1.25 9.48 -38.19
CA LEU A 429 -1.33 8.01 -38.01
C LEU A 429 -2.08 7.34 -39.17
N ARG A 430 -3.28 7.82 -39.49
CA ARG A 430 -4.11 7.25 -40.57
C ARG A 430 -3.51 7.40 -41.97
N LYS A 431 -2.62 8.37 -42.19
CA LYS A 431 -1.95 8.61 -43.47
C LYS A 431 -0.68 7.77 -43.65
N LEU A 432 -0.23 7.04 -42.63
CA LEU A 432 0.96 6.20 -42.74
C LEU A 432 0.72 5.04 -43.72
N ARG A 433 1.74 4.77 -44.53
CA ARG A 433 1.77 3.64 -45.45
C ARG A 433 2.11 2.36 -44.67
N PRO A 434 1.59 1.20 -45.09
CA PRO A 434 2.02 -0.08 -44.54
C PRO A 434 3.53 -0.28 -44.67
N ASN A 435 4.14 -0.93 -43.67
CA ASN A 435 5.60 -1.06 -43.56
C ASN A 435 6.13 -2.45 -43.96
N PHE A 436 5.30 -3.49 -43.89
CA PHE A 436 5.75 -4.88 -43.93
C PHE A 436 5.27 -5.68 -45.15
N LYS A 437 4.28 -5.17 -45.88
CA LYS A 437 3.77 -5.75 -47.12
C LYS A 437 3.57 -4.66 -48.16
N VAL A 438 4.09 -4.87 -49.37
CA VAL A 438 4.08 -3.87 -50.46
C VAL A 438 2.66 -3.58 -50.94
N GLU A 439 1.83 -4.61 -51.09
CA GLU A 439 0.43 -4.50 -51.50
C GLU A 439 -0.49 -5.15 -50.47
N GLY A 440 -1.61 -4.49 -50.16
CA GLY A 440 -2.61 -5.01 -49.21
C GLY A 440 -2.13 -5.10 -47.76
N GLY A 441 -1.06 -4.40 -47.39
CA GLY A 441 -0.60 -4.33 -46.01
C GLY A 441 -1.53 -3.50 -45.12
N SER A 442 -1.62 -3.88 -43.86
CA SER A 442 -2.49 -3.27 -42.84
C SER A 442 -1.70 -2.73 -41.65
N VAL A 443 -0.49 -3.23 -41.42
CA VAL A 443 0.38 -2.84 -40.30
C VAL A 443 1.25 -1.66 -40.70
N THR A 444 1.18 -0.59 -39.92
CA THR A 444 1.94 0.66 -40.09
C THR A 444 2.76 0.97 -38.85
N ALA A 445 3.73 1.88 -38.97
CA ALA A 445 4.45 2.41 -37.81
C ALA A 445 3.54 3.11 -36.77
N GLY A 446 2.31 3.50 -37.13
CA GLY A 446 1.38 4.18 -36.22
C GLY A 446 0.42 3.24 -35.48
N ASN A 447 0.21 2.03 -36.00
CA ASN A 447 -0.59 0.99 -35.35
C ASN A 447 0.27 -0.20 -34.88
N ALA A 448 1.59 -0.09 -34.98
CA ALA A 448 2.59 -0.92 -34.33
C ALA A 448 3.12 -0.24 -33.06
N SER A 449 3.64 -1.03 -32.12
CA SER A 449 4.39 -0.45 -31.01
C SER A 449 5.69 0.21 -31.48
N SER A 450 6.09 1.28 -30.79
CA SER A 450 7.35 1.95 -31.06
C SER A 450 8.53 1.18 -30.46
N ILE A 451 9.68 1.32 -31.11
CA ILE A 451 10.98 0.96 -30.54
C ILE A 451 11.25 1.91 -29.38
N SER A 452 11.62 1.38 -28.22
CA SER A 452 11.65 2.18 -26.99
C SER A 452 12.72 1.75 -25.99
N ASP A 453 13.05 2.67 -25.09
CA ASP A 453 13.92 2.45 -23.95
C ASP A 453 13.13 2.53 -22.64
N GLY A 454 13.41 1.65 -21.69
CA GLY A 454 12.79 1.71 -20.36
C GLY A 454 13.03 0.50 -19.48
N ALA A 455 12.67 0.61 -18.21
CA ALA A 455 12.73 -0.47 -17.23
C ALA A 455 11.55 -0.46 -16.27
N ALA A 456 11.19 -1.62 -15.74
CA ALA A 456 10.15 -1.80 -14.72
C ALA A 456 10.57 -2.88 -13.72
N ALA A 457 10.27 -2.68 -12.45
CA ALA A 457 10.63 -3.56 -11.35
C ALA A 457 9.44 -3.78 -10.39
N LEU A 458 9.39 -4.98 -9.83
CA LEU A 458 8.47 -5.43 -8.80
C LEU A 458 9.29 -6.05 -7.67
N VAL A 459 8.88 -5.79 -6.43
CA VAL A 459 9.44 -6.44 -5.24
C VAL A 459 8.44 -7.48 -4.75
N LEU A 460 8.85 -8.75 -4.81
CA LEU A 460 8.06 -9.90 -4.43
C LEU A 460 8.51 -10.40 -3.06
N VAL A 461 7.56 -10.67 -2.18
CA VAL A 461 7.82 -11.11 -0.81
C VAL A 461 6.90 -12.28 -0.45
N SER A 462 7.41 -13.26 0.29
CA SER A 462 6.59 -14.35 0.85
C SER A 462 5.56 -13.79 1.83
N GLY A 463 4.35 -14.36 1.85
CA GLY A 463 3.28 -13.89 2.73
C GLY A 463 3.66 -13.88 4.22
N GLU A 464 4.48 -14.85 4.64
CA GLU A 464 5.06 -14.89 5.99
C GLU A 464 5.97 -13.69 6.24
N LYS A 465 6.92 -13.43 5.32
CA LYS A 465 7.89 -12.34 5.48
C LYS A 465 7.22 -10.97 5.37
N ALA A 466 6.22 -10.82 4.48
CA ALA A 466 5.43 -9.61 4.35
C ALA A 466 4.68 -9.30 5.66
N SER A 467 4.12 -10.32 6.30
CA SER A 467 3.46 -10.19 7.61
C SER A 467 4.46 -9.86 8.73
N LYS A 468 5.59 -10.57 8.77
CA LYS A 468 6.65 -10.39 9.78
C LYS A 468 7.29 -8.99 9.74
N LEU A 469 7.46 -8.44 8.54
CA LEU A 469 8.02 -7.11 8.32
C LEU A 469 6.96 -5.99 8.33
N GLY A 470 5.68 -6.32 8.47
CA GLY A 470 4.59 -5.34 8.48
C GLY A 470 4.41 -4.59 7.15
N LEU A 471 4.76 -5.21 6.02
CA LEU A 471 4.76 -4.59 4.71
C LEU A 471 3.34 -4.35 4.18
N LYS A 472 3.19 -3.29 3.38
CA LYS A 472 1.94 -3.02 2.66
C LYS A 472 1.90 -3.89 1.39
N VAL A 473 1.08 -4.92 1.41
CA VAL A 473 0.83 -5.75 0.21
C VAL A 473 -0.04 -4.98 -0.78
N ILE A 474 0.45 -4.81 -2.01
CA ILE A 474 -0.25 -4.17 -3.12
C ILE A 474 -1.17 -5.18 -3.80
N ALA A 475 -0.64 -6.37 -4.06
CA ALA A 475 -1.35 -7.47 -4.70
C ALA A 475 -0.71 -8.81 -4.38
N LYS A 476 -1.44 -9.89 -4.67
CA LYS A 476 -0.99 -11.28 -4.63
C LYS A 476 -0.99 -11.87 -6.03
N ILE A 477 0.09 -12.56 -6.38
CA ILE A 477 0.14 -13.38 -7.60
C ILE A 477 -0.68 -14.64 -7.37
N ARG A 478 -1.78 -14.82 -8.14
CA ARG A 478 -2.72 -15.92 -7.99
C ARG A 478 -2.38 -17.11 -8.86
N GLY A 479 -1.84 -16.86 -10.05
CA GLY A 479 -1.44 -17.89 -10.99
C GLY A 479 -0.73 -17.29 -12.19
N PHE A 480 0.04 -18.12 -12.89
CA PHE A 480 0.76 -17.74 -14.09
C PHE A 480 0.92 -18.94 -15.00
N ALA A 481 1.15 -18.67 -16.28
CA ALA A 481 1.36 -19.71 -17.27
C ALA A 481 2.15 -19.20 -18.48
N ASP A 482 2.89 -20.13 -19.08
CA ASP A 482 3.43 -20.00 -20.42
C ASP A 482 2.64 -20.89 -21.39
N ALA A 483 2.53 -20.43 -22.63
CA ALA A 483 2.04 -21.19 -23.77
C ALA A 483 2.88 -20.87 -25.01
N ALA A 484 2.83 -21.75 -26.01
CA ALA A 484 3.47 -21.53 -27.29
C ALA A 484 2.71 -22.24 -28.41
N GLN A 485 2.88 -21.75 -29.63
CA GLN A 485 2.42 -22.34 -30.89
C GLN A 485 3.44 -22.01 -31.99
N ALA A 486 3.07 -22.13 -33.27
CA ALA A 486 3.98 -21.87 -34.38
C ALA A 486 4.60 -20.45 -34.29
N PRO A 487 5.89 -20.27 -34.62
CA PRO A 487 6.62 -19.01 -34.44
C PRO A 487 5.94 -17.79 -35.06
N GLU A 488 5.47 -17.91 -36.30
CA GLU A 488 4.78 -16.87 -37.06
C GLU A 488 3.39 -16.53 -36.49
N LEU A 489 2.83 -17.41 -35.66
CA LEU A 489 1.54 -17.22 -34.98
C LEU A 489 1.69 -16.69 -33.56
N PHE A 490 2.87 -16.20 -33.14
CA PHE A 490 3.07 -15.71 -31.77
C PHE A 490 2.03 -14.65 -31.34
N THR A 491 1.49 -13.90 -32.31
CA THR A 491 0.47 -12.85 -32.14
C THR A 491 -0.78 -13.30 -31.38
N THR A 492 -1.19 -14.58 -31.45
CA THR A 492 -2.35 -15.11 -30.71
C THR A 492 -2.00 -16.11 -29.62
N SER A 493 -0.72 -16.27 -29.31
CA SER A 493 -0.28 -17.07 -28.15
C SER A 493 -0.86 -16.59 -26.80
N PRO A 494 -1.14 -15.30 -26.57
CA PRO A 494 -1.80 -14.86 -25.35
C PRO A 494 -3.18 -15.50 -25.14
N ALA A 495 -3.91 -15.82 -26.22
CA ALA A 495 -5.19 -16.53 -26.14
C ALA A 495 -5.05 -17.97 -25.59
N LEU A 496 -3.84 -18.53 -25.57
CA LEU A 496 -3.53 -19.80 -24.91
C LEU A 496 -3.00 -19.59 -23.49
N ALA A 497 -2.12 -18.61 -23.29
CA ALA A 497 -1.48 -18.35 -22.00
C ALA A 497 -2.46 -17.79 -20.96
N ILE A 498 -3.33 -16.86 -21.35
CA ILE A 498 -4.28 -16.18 -20.44
C ILE A 498 -5.26 -17.18 -19.80
N PRO A 499 -6.00 -18.02 -20.56
CA PRO A 499 -6.88 -19.02 -19.96
C PRO A 499 -6.14 -20.00 -19.05
N LYS A 500 -4.92 -20.39 -19.44
CA LYS A 500 -4.07 -21.28 -18.63
C LYS A 500 -3.65 -20.63 -17.32
N ALA A 501 -3.29 -19.35 -17.32
CA ALA A 501 -2.95 -18.61 -16.10
C ALA A 501 -4.16 -18.43 -15.18
N ILE A 502 -5.34 -18.15 -15.74
CA ILE A 502 -6.61 -18.05 -15.01
C ILE A 502 -6.97 -19.41 -14.38
N SER A 503 -6.83 -20.50 -15.13
CA SER A 503 -7.07 -21.86 -14.64
C SER A 503 -6.10 -22.24 -13.53
N ASN A 504 -4.80 -21.97 -13.71
CA ASN A 504 -3.77 -22.18 -12.67
C ASN A 504 -4.03 -21.37 -11.40
N ALA A 505 -4.71 -20.22 -11.52
CA ALA A 505 -5.12 -19.40 -10.39
C ALA A 505 -6.39 -19.90 -9.67
N GLY A 506 -7.03 -20.94 -10.19
CA GLY A 506 -8.33 -21.42 -9.72
C GLY A 506 -9.47 -20.42 -9.95
N LEU A 507 -9.33 -19.54 -10.95
CA LEU A 507 -10.28 -18.47 -11.27
C LEU A 507 -11.10 -18.81 -12.53
N LYS A 508 -12.19 -18.08 -12.72
CA LYS A 508 -12.97 -18.07 -13.97
C LYS A 508 -12.72 -16.76 -14.73
N ALA A 509 -12.74 -16.82 -16.06
CA ALA A 509 -12.55 -15.63 -16.91
C ALA A 509 -13.55 -14.52 -16.59
N SER A 510 -14.79 -14.87 -16.23
CA SER A 510 -15.85 -13.94 -15.82
C SER A 510 -15.56 -13.17 -14.51
N GLN A 511 -14.53 -13.56 -13.75
CA GLN A 511 -14.12 -12.86 -12.54
C GLN A 511 -13.03 -11.81 -12.78
N VAL A 512 -12.42 -11.80 -13.98
CA VAL A 512 -11.36 -10.84 -14.30
C VAL A 512 -12.02 -9.52 -14.70
N GLU A 513 -11.60 -8.44 -14.04
CA GLU A 513 -12.17 -7.11 -14.24
C GLU A 513 -11.41 -6.33 -15.30
N TYR A 514 -10.08 -6.46 -15.30
CA TYR A 514 -9.19 -5.77 -16.24
C TYR A 514 -8.12 -6.70 -16.81
N TYR A 515 -7.80 -6.48 -18.07
CA TYR A 515 -6.77 -7.17 -18.81
C TYR A 515 -5.72 -6.18 -19.30
N GLU A 516 -4.45 -6.52 -19.14
CA GLU A 516 -3.36 -5.88 -19.87
C GLU A 516 -2.80 -6.86 -20.90
N ILE A 517 -3.18 -6.70 -22.16
CA ILE A 517 -2.65 -7.49 -23.27
C ILE A 517 -1.65 -6.63 -24.03
N ASN A 518 -0.38 -7.03 -24.02
CA ASN A 518 0.67 -6.24 -24.66
C ASN A 518 0.40 -6.04 -26.16
N GLU A 519 0.40 -4.78 -26.57
CA GLU A 519 0.11 -4.35 -27.93
C GLU A 519 1.39 -4.32 -28.76
N ALA A 520 2.00 -5.49 -29.03
CA ALA A 520 3.14 -5.53 -29.97
C ALA A 520 2.76 -4.86 -31.31
N PHE A 521 1.51 -5.11 -31.73
CA PHE A 521 0.78 -4.40 -32.78
C PHE A 521 -0.70 -4.26 -32.35
N SER A 522 -1.44 -3.29 -32.88
CA SER A 522 -2.89 -3.16 -32.64
C SER A 522 -3.65 -4.46 -32.97
N VAL A 523 -3.27 -5.14 -34.06
CA VAL A 523 -3.86 -6.42 -34.47
C VAL A 523 -3.70 -7.52 -33.42
N VAL A 524 -2.62 -7.51 -32.62
CA VAL A 524 -2.40 -8.47 -31.54
C VAL A 524 -3.45 -8.30 -30.46
N ALA A 525 -3.68 -7.07 -30.02
CA ALA A 525 -4.71 -6.79 -29.02
C ALA A 525 -6.10 -7.14 -29.53
N LEU A 526 -6.46 -6.71 -30.75
CA LEU A 526 -7.75 -6.99 -31.37
C LEU A 526 -8.01 -8.49 -31.56
N ALA A 527 -7.03 -9.26 -32.05
CA ALA A 527 -7.19 -10.69 -32.27
C ALA A 527 -7.40 -11.45 -30.94
N ASN A 528 -6.60 -11.15 -29.90
CA ASN A 528 -6.75 -11.79 -28.60
C ASN A 528 -8.04 -11.33 -27.89
N GLN A 529 -8.43 -10.07 -28.04
CA GLN A 529 -9.71 -9.56 -27.54
C GLN A 529 -10.89 -10.34 -28.13
N LYS A 530 -10.87 -10.58 -29.45
CA LYS A 530 -11.88 -11.38 -30.16
C LYS A 530 -11.89 -12.84 -29.71
N LEU A 531 -10.70 -13.46 -29.59
CA LEU A 531 -10.58 -14.88 -29.21
C LEU A 531 -10.96 -15.17 -27.77
N LEU A 532 -10.74 -14.22 -26.87
CA LEU A 532 -11.03 -14.34 -25.44
C LEU A 532 -12.35 -13.68 -25.05
N GLU A 533 -13.09 -13.12 -26.01
CA GLU A 533 -14.38 -12.45 -25.80
C GLU A 533 -14.31 -11.34 -24.73
N ILE A 534 -13.23 -10.55 -24.76
CA ILE A 534 -12.98 -9.49 -23.76
C ILE A 534 -13.68 -8.18 -24.17
N ASP A 535 -14.41 -7.58 -23.24
CA ASP A 535 -15.03 -6.27 -23.45
C ASP A 535 -13.97 -5.16 -23.60
N ASP A 536 -14.21 -4.21 -24.50
CA ASP A 536 -13.28 -3.12 -24.80
C ASP A 536 -12.90 -2.29 -23.57
N LYS A 537 -13.80 -2.14 -22.60
CA LYS A 537 -13.55 -1.37 -21.37
C LYS A 537 -12.61 -2.08 -20.41
N GLN A 538 -12.45 -3.40 -20.54
CA GLN A 538 -11.63 -4.22 -19.65
C GLN A 538 -10.17 -4.30 -20.11
N ILE A 539 -9.90 -4.18 -21.41
CA ILE A 539 -8.55 -4.29 -21.98
C ILE A 539 -7.83 -2.93 -21.98
N ASN A 540 -6.57 -2.89 -21.52
CA ASN A 540 -5.63 -1.76 -21.64
C ASN A 540 -6.28 -0.39 -21.32
N ALA A 541 -6.85 -0.27 -20.12
CA ALA A 541 -7.66 0.89 -19.72
C ALA A 541 -6.86 2.22 -19.72
N HIS A 542 -5.54 2.15 -19.51
CA HIS A 542 -4.63 3.30 -19.58
C HIS A 542 -3.83 3.37 -20.89
N GLY A 543 -4.28 2.66 -21.93
CA GLY A 543 -3.53 2.47 -23.18
C GLY A 543 -2.41 1.43 -23.00
N GLY A 544 -1.96 0.84 -24.11
CA GLY A 544 -0.90 -0.16 -24.11
C GLY A 544 0.33 0.28 -24.91
N ALA A 545 1.09 -0.72 -25.37
CA ALA A 545 2.41 -0.52 -25.98
C ALA A 545 2.40 0.21 -27.33
N VAL A 546 1.27 0.25 -28.05
CA VAL A 546 1.15 1.09 -29.26
C VAL A 546 1.26 2.57 -28.90
N SER A 547 0.73 2.96 -27.74
CA SER A 547 0.78 4.34 -27.26
C SER A 547 1.94 4.66 -26.31
N LEU A 548 2.31 3.70 -25.47
CA LEU A 548 3.29 3.88 -24.40
C LEU A 548 4.71 3.47 -24.82
N GLY A 549 4.85 2.67 -25.88
CA GLY A 549 6.13 2.11 -26.33
C GLY A 549 6.41 0.69 -25.83
N HIS A 550 7.36 0.01 -26.50
CA HIS A 550 7.64 -1.41 -26.29
C HIS A 550 9.14 -1.72 -26.10
N PRO A 551 9.74 -1.35 -24.95
CA PRO A 551 11.06 -1.86 -24.60
C PRO A 551 10.95 -3.36 -24.33
N LEU A 552 11.50 -4.19 -25.22
CA LEU A 552 11.24 -5.64 -25.30
C LEU A 552 11.37 -6.35 -23.94
N GLY A 553 12.56 -6.33 -23.35
CA GLY A 553 12.85 -7.01 -22.09
C GLY A 553 12.10 -6.48 -20.87
N CYS A 554 11.62 -5.23 -20.94
CA CYS A 554 10.88 -4.54 -19.87
C CYS A 554 9.37 -4.76 -19.94
N SER A 555 8.81 -4.88 -21.14
CA SER A 555 7.37 -4.70 -21.37
C SER A 555 6.48 -5.67 -20.59
N GLY A 556 6.92 -6.92 -20.40
CA GLY A 556 6.20 -7.89 -19.58
C GLY A 556 6.06 -7.49 -18.11
N ALA A 557 7.06 -6.81 -17.54
CA ALA A 557 6.98 -6.24 -16.20
C ALA A 557 6.20 -4.91 -16.19
N ARG A 558 6.38 -4.08 -17.23
CA ARG A 558 5.67 -2.79 -17.37
C ARG A 558 4.15 -2.97 -17.40
N ILE A 559 3.62 -3.92 -18.18
CA ILE A 559 2.17 -4.20 -18.20
C ILE A 559 1.65 -4.67 -16.84
N LEU A 560 2.45 -5.41 -16.06
CA LEU A 560 2.05 -5.81 -14.70
C LEU A 560 1.95 -4.61 -13.78
N VAL A 561 2.94 -3.71 -13.84
CA VAL A 561 2.93 -2.48 -13.05
C VAL A 561 1.70 -1.63 -13.44
N THR A 562 1.47 -1.39 -14.72
CA THR A 562 0.31 -0.60 -15.18
C THR A 562 -1.03 -1.26 -14.82
N LEU A 563 -1.16 -2.59 -14.92
CA LEU A 563 -2.36 -3.33 -14.50
C LEU A 563 -2.69 -3.08 -13.03
N LEU A 564 -1.69 -3.13 -12.14
CA LEU A 564 -1.89 -2.84 -10.72
C LEU A 564 -2.36 -1.40 -10.49
N GLY A 565 -1.95 -0.46 -11.36
CA GLY A 565 -2.39 0.93 -11.34
C GLY A 565 -3.83 1.10 -11.77
N VAL A 566 -4.23 0.39 -12.84
CA VAL A 566 -5.63 0.30 -13.29
C VAL A 566 -6.52 -0.25 -12.18
N LEU A 567 -6.16 -1.39 -11.59
CA LEU A 567 -6.92 -2.00 -10.49
C LEU A 567 -7.04 -1.04 -9.30
N ARG A 568 -5.93 -0.40 -8.90
CA ARG A 568 -5.92 0.56 -7.80
C ARG A 568 -6.84 1.76 -8.04
N GLN A 569 -6.83 2.35 -9.24
CA GLN A 569 -7.64 3.54 -9.53
C GLN A 569 -9.12 3.22 -9.67
N ASN A 570 -9.45 2.03 -10.16
CA ASN A 570 -10.83 1.62 -10.38
C ASN A 570 -11.40 0.79 -9.21
N ASN A 571 -10.67 0.67 -8.10
CA ASN A 571 -11.00 -0.23 -6.99
C ASN A 571 -11.28 -1.68 -7.45
N GLY A 572 -10.64 -2.09 -8.55
CA GLY A 572 -10.73 -3.44 -9.09
C GLY A 572 -9.92 -4.41 -8.24
N ARG A 573 -10.36 -5.68 -8.22
CA ARG A 573 -9.77 -6.74 -7.41
C ARG A 573 -8.94 -7.72 -8.23
N LEU A 574 -9.45 -8.16 -9.38
CA LEU A 574 -8.80 -9.19 -10.20
C LEU A 574 -8.39 -8.65 -11.58
N GLY A 575 -7.12 -8.84 -11.92
CA GLY A 575 -6.60 -8.49 -13.23
C GLY A 575 -5.67 -9.55 -13.79
N VAL A 576 -5.58 -9.61 -15.12
CA VAL A 576 -4.69 -10.53 -15.83
C VAL A 576 -3.85 -9.79 -16.85
N ALA A 577 -2.54 -9.97 -16.80
CA ALA A 577 -1.63 -9.47 -17.83
C ALA A 577 -1.19 -10.62 -18.75
N GLY A 578 -1.12 -10.38 -20.05
CA GLY A 578 -0.64 -11.32 -21.05
C GLY A 578 0.25 -10.65 -22.09
N ILE A 579 1.33 -11.31 -22.47
CA ILE A 579 2.29 -10.80 -23.44
C ILE A 579 2.76 -11.93 -24.35
N CYS A 580 2.71 -11.69 -25.67
CA CYS A 580 3.30 -12.57 -26.67
C CYS A 580 4.81 -12.35 -26.76
N ASN A 581 5.56 -13.30 -27.34
CA ASN A 581 6.99 -13.15 -27.64
C ASN A 581 7.34 -13.78 -28.99
N GLY A 582 8.27 -13.16 -29.71
CA GLY A 582 8.84 -13.74 -30.94
C GLY A 582 9.34 -15.17 -30.71
N GLY A 583 9.21 -16.02 -31.74
CA GLY A 583 9.43 -17.46 -31.62
C GLY A 583 8.20 -18.27 -31.19
N GLY A 584 7.01 -17.66 -31.17
CA GLY A 584 5.74 -18.40 -31.02
C GLY A 584 5.20 -18.51 -29.59
N GLY A 585 5.78 -17.80 -28.62
CA GLY A 585 5.42 -17.94 -27.21
C GLY A 585 4.51 -16.85 -26.67
N ALA A 586 3.94 -17.08 -25.50
CA ALA A 586 3.37 -16.06 -24.63
C ALA A 586 3.51 -16.43 -23.15
N SER A 587 3.47 -15.41 -22.32
CA SER A 587 3.43 -15.51 -20.86
C SER A 587 2.21 -14.73 -20.35
N ALA A 588 1.53 -15.25 -19.33
CA ALA A 588 0.41 -14.57 -18.67
C ALA A 588 0.43 -14.76 -17.15
N LEU A 589 -0.04 -13.75 -16.41
CA LEU A 589 -0.03 -13.72 -14.95
C LEU A 589 -1.29 -13.05 -14.42
N ALA A 590 -1.98 -13.75 -13.51
CA ALA A 590 -3.18 -13.30 -12.83
C ALA A 590 -2.85 -12.77 -11.43
N ASN A 591 -3.28 -11.54 -11.15
CA ASN A 591 -3.07 -10.86 -9.87
C ASN A 591 -4.40 -10.56 -9.20
N CYS A 592 -4.38 -10.57 -7.87
CA CYS A 592 -5.46 -10.08 -7.04
C CYS A 592 -4.93 -8.94 -6.16
N THR A 593 -5.51 -7.75 -6.26
CA THR A 593 -5.32 -6.71 -5.25
C THR A 593 -6.19 -7.06 -4.04
N ASP A 594 -5.63 -6.92 -2.84
CA ASP A 594 -6.46 -6.93 -1.65
C ASP A 594 -7.16 -5.57 -1.55
N PRO A 595 -8.42 -5.50 -1.07
CA PRO A 595 -9.04 -4.23 -0.76
C PRO A 595 -8.26 -3.55 0.38
N ILE A 596 -7.31 -2.70 0.02
CA ILE A 596 -6.55 -1.88 0.96
C ILE A 596 -7.50 -0.82 1.56
N GLN A 597 -7.52 -0.77 2.90
CA GLN A 597 -7.71 0.42 3.76
C GLN A 597 -9.04 0.75 4.46
N VAL A 598 -10.16 0.04 4.33
CA VAL A 598 -11.35 0.39 5.15
C VAL A 598 -11.33 -0.27 6.55
N VAL A 599 -10.67 -1.42 6.72
CA VAL A 599 -10.75 -2.19 7.99
C VAL A 599 -9.76 -1.70 9.05
N ARG A 600 -8.66 -1.02 8.67
CA ARG A 600 -7.72 -0.46 9.67
C ARG A 600 -8.28 0.76 10.40
N THR A 601 -9.21 1.53 9.82
CA THR A 601 -9.81 2.68 10.52
C THR A 601 -10.73 2.24 11.66
N LEU A 602 -11.40 1.09 11.54
CA LEU A 602 -12.18 0.50 12.63
C LEU A 602 -11.28 -0.15 13.70
N CYS A 603 -10.11 -0.68 13.33
CA CYS A 603 -9.12 -1.14 14.31
C CYS A 603 -8.34 0.01 14.97
N CYS A 604 -8.13 1.16 14.32
CA CYS A 604 -7.47 2.33 14.92
C CYS A 604 -8.26 2.92 16.10
N ILE A 605 -9.58 2.71 16.17
CA ILE A 605 -10.38 3.08 17.35
C ILE A 605 -9.97 2.25 18.59
N SER A 606 -9.42 1.04 18.39
CA SER A 606 -8.86 0.23 19.48
C SER A 606 -7.41 0.61 19.83
N SER A 607 -6.62 1.10 18.87
CA SER A 607 -5.21 1.47 19.06
C SER A 607 -5.00 2.90 19.60
N LEU A 608 -5.99 3.79 19.47
CA LEU A 608 -6.00 5.11 20.12
C LEU A 608 -5.94 5.03 21.66
N LYS A 609 -6.23 3.87 22.26
CA LYS A 609 -6.03 3.61 23.70
C LYS A 609 -4.56 3.39 24.10
N LEU A 610 -3.67 3.05 23.17
CA LEU A 610 -2.27 2.74 23.47
C LEU A 610 -1.32 3.92 23.28
N CYS A 611 -1.50 4.74 22.22
CA CYS A 611 -0.63 5.91 22.00
C CYS A 611 -0.81 7.05 23.02
N PHE A 612 -1.98 7.13 23.69
CA PHE A 612 -2.16 8.08 24.80
C PHE A 612 -1.52 7.58 26.10
N PHE A 613 -1.41 6.26 26.28
CA PHE A 613 -0.76 5.64 27.45
C PHE A 613 0.76 5.83 27.42
N GLU A 614 1.41 5.77 26.25
CA GLU A 614 2.86 6.01 26.14
C GLU A 614 3.24 7.44 26.51
N ASN A 615 2.49 8.46 26.08
CA ASN A 615 2.80 9.85 26.42
C ASN A 615 2.62 10.18 27.91
N VAL A 616 1.66 9.54 28.60
CA VAL A 616 1.44 9.74 30.04
C VAL A 616 2.47 8.98 30.88
N VAL A 617 2.90 7.79 30.46
CA VAL A 617 3.92 6.98 31.16
C VAL A 617 5.34 7.55 30.99
N ILE A 618 5.64 8.14 29.83
CA ILE A 618 6.92 8.83 29.59
C ILE A 618 7.04 10.09 30.47
N SER A 619 5.95 10.85 30.64
CA SER A 619 5.93 12.00 31.58
C SER A 619 6.05 11.57 33.06
N HIS A 620 5.59 10.37 33.43
CA HIS A 620 5.72 9.84 34.80
C HIS A 620 7.12 9.31 35.11
N SER A 621 7.80 8.69 34.14
CA SER A 621 9.18 8.19 34.31
C SER A 621 10.20 9.32 34.44
N LEU A 622 9.99 10.45 33.73
CA LEU A 622 10.78 11.67 33.89
C LEU A 622 10.56 12.35 35.26
N TYR A 623 9.39 12.18 35.87
CA TYR A 623 9.08 12.76 37.19
C TYR A 623 9.67 11.95 38.36
N ILE A 624 9.65 10.62 38.27
CA ILE A 624 10.20 9.72 39.32
C ILE A 624 11.73 9.75 39.33
N SER A 625 12.39 9.84 38.17
CA SER A 625 13.86 9.86 38.10
C SER A 625 14.49 11.18 38.58
N CYS A 626 13.70 12.26 38.69
CA CYS A 626 14.17 13.59 39.10
C CYS A 626 13.88 13.90 40.58
N CYS A 627 12.99 13.14 41.24
CA CYS A 627 12.77 13.22 42.69
C CYS A 627 13.74 12.34 43.51
N ALA A 628 14.62 11.59 42.85
CA ALA A 628 15.65 10.76 43.49
C ALA A 628 17.05 11.41 43.50
N SER A 629 17.17 12.68 43.11
CA SER A 629 18.41 13.47 43.12
C SER A 629 18.25 14.75 43.92
#